data_AF-A0A1D2WRT6-F1
#
_entry.id   AF-A0A1D2WRT6-F1
#
_cell.length_a   1.000
_cell.length_b   1.000
_cell.length_c   1.000
_cell.angle_alpha   90.00
_cell.angle_beta   90.00
_cell.angle_gamma   90.00
#
_symmetry.space_group_name_H-M   'P 1'
#
loop_
_entity.id
_entity.type
_entity.pdbx_description
1 polymer ?
#
loop_
_entity_poly.entity_id
_entity_poly.type
_entity_poly.pdbx_seq_one_letter_code
_entity_poly.pdbx_strand_id
1 'polypeptide(L)'
;MTEKLHINCVSCGNCQHPRDADNLSLFCMECPPNEAPCLKVCPKKAIEILGGAITLNKSKCDKCGECVKVCPLGILDTIIK
;
A
#
# COMPACT_ATOMS: atom_id res chain seq x y z
N MET A 1 19.59 -3.11 6.20
CA MET A 1 18.62 -2.18 6.79
C MET A 1 17.26 -2.87 6.80
N THR A 2 17.09 -4.09 7.33
CA THR A 2 17.03 -4.48 8.76
C THR A 2 16.08 -3.62 9.59
N GLU A 3 14.80 -3.64 9.23
CA GLU A 3 13.72 -3.25 10.14
C GLU A 3 13.53 -4.35 11.20
N LYS A 4 14.24 -4.18 12.31
CA LYS A 4 14.00 -4.89 13.56
C LYS A 4 12.67 -4.39 14.14
N LEU A 5 11.61 -5.19 14.08
CA LEU A 5 10.47 -4.96 15.00
C LEU A 5 9.80 -6.19 15.60
N HIS A 6 10.07 -7.42 15.13
CA HIS A 6 9.29 -8.58 15.59
C HIS A 6 10.05 -9.61 16.45
N ILE A 7 11.10 -9.19 17.17
CA ILE A 7 11.93 -10.09 18.02
C ILE A 7 11.15 -10.76 19.18
N ASN A 8 9.91 -10.34 19.48
CA ASN A 8 9.12 -10.84 20.62
C ASN A 8 7.90 -11.71 20.24
N CYS A 9 7.70 -12.08 18.97
CA CYS A 9 6.58 -12.93 18.52
C CYS A 9 7.02 -14.36 18.15
N VAL A 10 7.98 -14.96 18.87
CA VAL A 10 8.61 -16.24 18.48
C VAL A 10 8.17 -17.45 19.30
N SER A 11 7.18 -17.32 20.19
CA SER A 11 6.91 -18.35 21.21
C SER A 11 5.49 -18.92 21.29
N CYS A 12 4.51 -18.41 20.54
CA CYS A 12 3.11 -18.90 20.65
C CYS A 12 2.55 -19.63 19.41
N GLY A 13 3.22 -19.61 18.26
CA GLY A 13 2.82 -20.39 17.06
C GLY A 13 1.45 -20.07 16.43
N ASN A 14 0.68 -19.12 16.97
CA ASN A 14 -0.73 -18.88 16.65
C ASN A 14 -1.01 -17.51 15.98
N CYS A 15 0.01 -16.86 15.40
CA CYS A 15 -0.19 -15.56 14.76
C CYS A 15 -1.03 -15.71 13.48
N GLN A 16 -2.31 -15.35 13.54
CA GLN A 16 -3.22 -15.24 12.38
C GLN A 16 -2.94 -13.99 11.51
N HIS A 17 -1.91 -13.20 11.83
CA HIS A 17 -1.52 -12.05 11.00
C HIS A 17 -0.55 -12.49 9.89
N PRO A 18 -0.81 -12.16 8.61
CA PRO A 18 0.13 -12.41 7.53
C PRO A 18 1.41 -11.61 7.78
N ARG A 19 2.54 -12.33 7.92
CA ARG A 19 3.80 -11.78 8.42
C ARG A 19 4.38 -10.66 7.59
N ASP A 20 4.19 -10.65 6.27
CA ASP A 20 4.85 -9.68 5.39
C ASP A 20 4.02 -9.52 4.11
N ALA A 21 2.86 -8.86 4.19
CA ALA A 21 2.21 -8.40 2.98
C ALA A 21 2.97 -7.17 2.46
N ASP A 22 4.06 -7.40 1.73
CA ASP A 22 4.85 -6.36 1.03
C ASP A 22 3.97 -5.46 0.14
N ASN A 23 2.82 -6.00 -0.27
CA ASN A 23 1.84 -5.35 -1.10
C ASN A 23 0.55 -5.16 -0.31
N LEU A 24 0.14 -3.91 -0.13
CA LEU A 24 -1.14 -3.59 0.49
C LEU A 24 -2.18 -3.39 -0.61
N SER A 25 -3.20 -4.23 -0.63
CA SER A 25 -4.35 -4.09 -1.52
C SER A 25 -5.41 -3.19 -0.88
N LEU A 26 -5.74 -2.11 -1.57
CA LEU A 26 -6.75 -1.13 -1.21
C LEU A 26 -7.93 -1.25 -2.15
N PHE A 27 -9.08 -1.56 -1.58
CA PHE A 27 -10.35 -1.42 -2.27
C PHE A 27 -10.85 0.00 -2.08
N CYS A 28 -10.51 0.89 -3.02
CA CYS A 28 -11.11 2.22 -3.09
C CYS A 28 -12.39 2.13 -3.92
N MET A 29 -13.55 2.39 -3.31
CA MET A 29 -14.86 2.31 -4.00
C MET A 29 -15.24 3.59 -4.76
N GLU A 30 -14.51 4.68 -4.58
CA GLU A 30 -14.86 5.99 -5.15
C GLU A 30 -14.39 6.19 -6.59
N CYS A 31 -13.41 5.41 -7.05
CA CYS A 31 -12.92 5.49 -8.42
C CYS A 31 -12.81 4.09 -9.01
N PRO A 32 -13.23 3.86 -10.26
CA PRO A 32 -12.93 2.61 -10.93
C PRO A 32 -11.40 2.52 -11.09
N PRO A 33 -10.81 1.33 -10.86
CA PRO A 33 -9.36 1.19 -10.68
C PRO A 33 -8.55 1.60 -11.90
N ASN A 34 -9.12 1.50 -13.10
CA ASN A 34 -8.55 1.94 -14.37
C ASN A 34 -8.50 3.47 -14.55
N GLU A 35 -9.32 4.23 -13.84
CA GLU A 35 -9.38 5.69 -13.94
C GLU A 35 -8.79 6.40 -12.72
N ALA A 36 -8.41 5.64 -11.68
CA ALA A 36 -7.89 6.15 -10.44
C ALA A 36 -6.71 7.14 -10.66
N PRO A 37 -6.84 8.40 -10.21
CA PRO A 37 -5.81 9.43 -10.42
C PRO A 37 -4.50 9.08 -9.72
N CYS A 38 -4.56 8.36 -8.58
CA CYS A 38 -3.37 7.88 -7.87
C CYS A 38 -2.49 6.95 -8.72
N LEU A 39 -3.10 6.12 -9.58
CA LEU A 39 -2.38 5.24 -10.50
C LEU A 39 -1.65 6.05 -11.58
N LYS A 40 -2.31 7.07 -12.13
CA LYS A 40 -1.81 7.90 -13.22
C LYS A 40 -0.69 8.84 -12.79
N VAL A 41 -0.76 9.38 -11.57
CA VAL A 41 0.21 10.35 -11.06
C VAL A 41 1.48 9.69 -10.51
N CYS A 42 1.44 8.40 -10.16
CA CYS A 42 2.55 7.73 -9.48
C CYS A 42 3.79 7.65 -10.39
N PRO A 43 4.89 8.39 -10.11
CA PRO A 43 6.05 8.42 -10.99
C PRO A 43 6.82 7.09 -10.99
N LYS A 44 6.77 6.37 -9.86
CA LYS A 44 7.43 5.07 -9.69
C LYS A 44 6.59 3.90 -10.18
N LYS A 45 5.33 4.13 -10.58
CA LYS A 45 4.36 3.07 -10.89
C LYS A 45 4.32 2.01 -9.78
N ALA A 46 4.37 2.48 -8.53
CA ALA A 46 4.28 1.64 -7.33
C ALA A 46 2.85 1.16 -7.08
N ILE A 47 1.87 1.77 -7.73
CA ILE A 47 0.45 1.44 -7.61
C ILE A 47 0.07 0.58 -8.83
N GLU A 48 -0.57 -0.55 -8.59
CA GLU A 48 -0.99 -1.54 -9.60
C GLU A 48 -2.44 -1.95 -9.33
N ILE A 49 -3.13 -2.53 -10.32
CA ILE A 49 -4.51 -3.02 -10.14
C ILE A 49 -4.47 -4.55 -10.08
N LEU A 50 -4.83 -5.12 -8.94
CA LEU A 50 -4.91 -6.58 -8.75
C LEU A 50 -6.32 -6.96 -8.30
N GLY A 51 -7.02 -7.76 -9.10
CA GLY A 51 -8.36 -8.25 -8.77
C GLY A 51 -9.41 -7.15 -8.62
N GLY A 52 -9.23 -6.01 -9.31
CA GLY A 52 -10.11 -4.84 -9.19
C GLY A 52 -9.82 -3.94 -7.99
N ALA A 53 -8.85 -4.29 -7.15
CA ALA A 53 -8.32 -3.45 -6.08
C ALA A 53 -7.08 -2.71 -6.55
N ILE A 54 -6.83 -1.55 -5.96
CA ILE A 54 -5.61 -0.78 -6.12
C ILE A 54 -4.58 -1.33 -5.12
N THR A 55 -3.52 -1.96 -5.59
CA THR A 55 -2.44 -2.50 -4.75
C THR A 55 -1.23 -1.58 -4.78
N LEU A 56 -0.75 -1.18 -3.60
CA LEU A 56 0.49 -0.43 -3.45
C LEU A 56 1.65 -1.39 -3.15
N ASN A 57 2.67 -1.35 -4.00
CA ASN A 57 3.94 -2.01 -3.80
C ASN A 57 4.85 -1.13 -2.94
N LYS A 58 5.05 -1.53 -1.69
CA LYS A 58 5.88 -0.75 -0.75
C LYS A 58 7.35 -0.68 -1.16
N SER A 59 7.87 -1.71 -1.82
CA SER A 59 9.25 -1.76 -2.29
C SER A 59 9.54 -0.78 -3.43
N LYS A 60 8.54 -0.46 -4.26
CA LYS A 60 8.64 0.55 -5.32
C LYS A 60 8.29 1.96 -4.84
N CYS A 61 7.51 2.08 -3.76
CA CYS A 61 7.03 3.36 -3.24
C CYS A 61 8.17 4.11 -2.53
N ASP A 62 8.53 5.27 -3.06
CA ASP A 62 9.52 6.18 -2.48
C ASP A 62 8.92 7.21 -1.51
N LYS A 63 7.64 7.04 -1.16
CA LYS A 63 6.88 7.93 -0.28
C LYS A 63 6.85 9.40 -0.77
N CYS A 64 6.88 9.64 -2.08
CA CYS A 64 6.80 10.99 -2.66
C CYS A 64 5.49 11.76 -2.37
N GLY A 65 4.39 11.05 -2.08
CA GLY A 65 3.11 11.65 -1.69
C GLY A 65 2.27 12.24 -2.84
N GLU A 66 2.70 12.13 -4.10
CA GLU A 66 1.94 12.65 -5.26
C GLU A 66 0.54 12.04 -5.36
N CYS A 67 0.41 10.74 -5.07
CA CYS A 67 -0.88 10.06 -5.06
C CYS A 67 -1.82 10.53 -3.94
N VAL A 68 -1.29 11.08 -2.84
CA VAL A 68 -2.09 11.68 -1.75
C VAL A 68 -2.61 13.05 -2.19
N LYS A 69 -1.78 13.85 -2.86
CA LYS A 69 -2.16 15.20 -3.33
C LYS A 69 -3.34 15.19 -4.29
N VAL A 70 -3.41 14.18 -5.17
CA VAL A 70 -4.49 14.05 -6.16
C VAL A 70 -5.71 13.28 -5.63
N CYS A 71 -5.58 12.57 -4.51
CA CYS A 71 -6.65 11.75 -3.95
C CYS A 71 -7.39 12.53 -2.85
N PRO A 72 -8.63 12.98 -3.09
CA PRO A 72 -9.37 13.80 -2.11
C PRO A 72 -9.69 13.04 -0.81
N LEU A 73 -9.67 11.70 -0.85
CA LEU A 73 -9.97 10.86 0.30
C LEU A 73 -8.80 10.73 1.28
N GLY A 74 -7.57 10.98 0.82
CA GLY A 74 -6.37 10.83 1.65
C GLY A 74 -6.11 9.41 2.16
N ILE A 75 -6.80 8.37 1.64
CA ILE A 75 -6.65 6.97 2.11
C ILE A 75 -5.18 6.50 2.02
N LEU A 76 -4.46 6.98 1.00
CA LEU A 76 -3.05 6.65 0.78
C LEU A 76 -2.11 7.29 1.83
N ASP A 77 -2.51 8.34 2.54
CA ASP A 77 -1.69 8.99 3.58
C ASP A 77 -1.36 8.02 4.72
N THR A 78 -2.37 7.30 5.21
CA THR A 78 -2.24 6.32 6.30
C THR A 78 -1.39 5.10 5.93
N ILE A 79 -1.10 4.92 4.64
CA ILE A 79 -0.49 3.70 4.08
C ILE A 79 0.96 3.93 3.70
N ILE A 80 1.27 5.14 3.25
CA ILE A 80 2.59 5.56 2.83
C ILE A 80 3.46 5.93 4.05
N LYS A 81 2.84 6.19 5.21
CA LYS A 81 3.52 6.44 6.49
C LYS A 81 4.22 5.20 7.00
#